data_AF-B0K9U1-F1
#
_entry.id   AF-B0K9U1-F1
#
_cell.length_a   1.000
_cell.length_b   1.000
_cell.length_c   1.000
_cell.angle_alpha   90.00
_cell.angle_beta   90.00
_cell.angle_gamma   90.00
#
_symmetry.space_group_name_H-M   'P 1'
#
loop_
_entity.id
_entity.type
_entity.pdbx_description
1 polymer ?
#
loop_
_entity_poly.entity_id
_entity_poly.type
_entity_poly.pdbx_seq_one_letter_code
_entity_poly.pdbx_strand_id
1 'polypeptide(L)'
;MDINTNYNVTSIYNNRVSTLNSQLGKDDFLKLLVTQLKNQDPLNPMDDREFIAQLAQFSTLEQMQNMNSSINAIRAINLIGKNIYATITDNNGNSRTVIGKVDVVYKQNGEYFLEVNGIDIPLDAVTAVLE
;
A
#
# COMPACT_ATOMS: atom_id res chain seq x y z
N MET A 1 26.23 14.32 -22.93
CA MET A 1 25.03 14.89 -22.30
C MET A 1 24.85 14.11 -21.03
N ASP A 2 25.43 14.60 -19.94
CA ASP A 2 25.49 13.87 -18.67
C ASP A 2 24.15 13.98 -17.97
N ILE A 3 23.55 12.82 -17.69
CA ILE A 3 22.27 12.72 -17.01
C ILE A 3 22.55 12.91 -15.52
N ASN A 4 22.18 14.06 -14.97
CA ASN A 4 22.24 14.35 -13.55
C ASN A 4 21.02 13.72 -12.86
N THR A 5 21.12 12.46 -12.45
CA THR A 5 20.11 11.77 -11.62
C THR A 5 20.45 11.92 -10.13
N ASN A 6 20.31 13.14 -9.61
CA ASN A 6 20.23 13.35 -8.16
C ASN A 6 18.84 12.95 -7.65
N TYR A 7 18.60 11.63 -7.55
CA TYR A 7 17.52 11.11 -6.72
C TYR A 7 17.99 11.16 -5.26
N ASN A 8 17.30 11.94 -4.43
CA ASN A 8 17.55 12.11 -3.00
C ASN A 8 17.44 10.78 -2.23
N VAL A 9 18.51 9.98 -2.25
CA VAL A 9 18.65 8.68 -1.57
C VAL A 9 18.36 8.79 -0.06
N THR A 10 18.63 9.95 0.55
CA THR A 10 18.43 10.22 1.97
C THR A 10 16.97 10.16 2.42
N SER A 11 15.99 10.44 1.55
CA SER A 11 14.56 10.44 1.92
C SER A 11 13.97 9.02 2.05
N ILE A 12 14.52 8.05 1.31
CA ILE A 12 14.02 6.68 1.27
C ILE A 12 14.45 5.90 2.53
N TYR A 13 15.69 6.09 3.00
CA TYR A 13 16.17 5.44 4.21
C TYR A 13 15.41 5.88 5.46
N ASN A 14 15.14 7.18 5.61
CA ASN A 14 14.41 7.71 6.77
C ASN A 14 12.94 7.23 6.81
N ASN A 15 12.28 7.09 5.66
CA ASN A 15 10.93 6.51 5.59
C ASN A 15 10.92 5.05 6.03
N ARG A 16 11.88 4.23 5.56
CA ARG A 16 11.94 2.81 5.92
C ARG A 16 12.24 2.60 7.41
N VAL A 17 13.11 3.43 8.00
CA VAL A 17 13.43 3.38 9.44
C VAL A 17 12.24 3.85 10.28
N SER A 18 11.49 4.86 9.83
CA SER A 18 10.24 5.27 10.50
C SER A 18 9.17 4.17 10.45
N THR A 19 8.98 3.51 9.30
CA THR A 19 8.01 2.42 9.17
C THR A 19 8.41 1.17 9.96
N LEU A 20 9.71 0.85 10.02
CA LEU A 20 10.25 -0.26 10.82
C LEU A 20 10.08 0.01 12.32
N ASN A 21 10.34 1.24 12.79
CA ASN A 21 10.12 1.62 14.18
C ASN A 21 8.63 1.62 14.57
N SER A 22 7.72 2.02 13.69
CA SER A 22 6.28 1.93 13.94
C SER A 22 5.77 0.49 14.01
N GLN A 23 6.32 -0.44 13.20
CA GLN A 23 5.98 -1.87 13.28
C GLN A 23 6.53 -2.52 14.55
N LEU A 24 7.81 -2.30 14.87
CA LEU A 24 8.43 -2.83 16.10
C LEU A 24 7.77 -2.28 17.38
N GLY A 25 7.41 -1.00 17.40
CA GLY A 25 6.73 -0.38 18.54
C GLY A 25 5.32 -0.92 18.82
N LYS A 26 4.60 -1.43 17.81
CA LYS A 26 3.25 -2.00 17.98
C LYS A 26 3.27 -3.40 18.56
N ASP A 27 4.19 -4.25 18.10
CA ASP A 27 4.35 -5.61 18.63
C ASP A 27 4.84 -5.59 20.07
N ASP A 28 5.77 -4.70 20.39
CA ASP A 28 6.24 -4.46 21.76
C ASP A 28 5.15 -3.85 22.64
N PHE A 29 4.29 -2.99 22.10
CA PHE A 29 3.12 -2.47 22.82
C PHE A 29 2.07 -3.55 23.09
N LEU A 30 1.69 -4.37 22.10
CA LEU A 30 0.77 -5.51 22.27
C LEU A 30 1.31 -6.55 23.27
N LYS A 31 2.63 -6.74 23.30
CA LYS A 31 3.30 -7.60 24.27
C LYS A 31 3.29 -7.01 25.68
N LEU A 32 3.53 -5.70 25.81
CA LEU A 32 3.41 -4.98 27.07
C LEU A 32 1.97 -5.02 27.60
N LEU A 33 0.99 -4.92 26.70
CA LEU A 33 -0.44 -4.98 26.96
C LEU A 33 -0.90 -6.35 27.48
N VAL A 34 -0.47 -7.45 26.83
CA VAL A 34 -0.72 -8.82 27.31
C VAL A 34 -0.06 -9.05 28.68
N THR A 35 1.11 -8.43 28.89
CA THR A 35 1.83 -8.50 30.16
C THR A 35 1.10 -7.74 31.28
N GLN A 36 0.49 -6.58 30.98
CA GLN A 36 -0.34 -5.83 31.93
C GLN A 36 -1.67 -6.54 32.22
N LEU A 37 -2.32 -7.16 31.23
CA LEU A 37 -3.52 -7.99 31.41
C LEU A 37 -3.29 -9.23 32.30
N LYS A 38 -2.07 -9.80 32.29
CA LYS A 38 -1.68 -10.89 33.19
C LYS A 38 -1.46 -10.47 34.66
N ASN A 39 -1.24 -9.17 34.90
CA ASN A 39 -0.83 -8.63 36.21
C ASN A 39 -1.84 -7.62 36.82
N GLN A 40 -3.00 -7.39 36.21
CA GLN A 40 -4.04 -6.49 36.75
C GLN A 40 -4.96 -7.24 37.74
N ASP A 41 -5.12 -6.67 38.93
CA ASP A 41 -6.11 -7.08 39.93
C ASP A 41 -7.54 -6.98 39.32
N PRO A 42 -8.41 -8.00 39.45
CA PRO A 42 -9.69 -8.10 38.75
C PRO A 42 -10.72 -6.97 38.98
N LEU A 43 -10.49 -6.10 39.97
CA LEU A 43 -11.54 -5.24 40.53
C LEU A 43 -11.83 -3.92 39.78
N ASN A 44 -11.04 -3.49 38.78
CA ASN A 44 -11.40 -2.34 37.92
C ASN A 44 -10.80 -2.39 36.51
N PRO A 45 -11.43 -3.09 35.55
CA PRO A 45 -10.81 -3.34 34.26
C PRO A 45 -11.45 -2.63 33.03
N MET A 46 -12.35 -1.66 33.20
CA MET A 46 -13.25 -1.26 32.10
C MET A 46 -12.73 -0.15 31.18
N ASP A 47 -12.04 0.87 31.68
CA ASP A 47 -11.70 2.06 30.87
C ASP A 47 -10.53 1.82 29.88
N ASP A 48 -9.50 1.10 30.33
CA ASP A 48 -8.32 0.83 29.49
C ASP A 48 -8.64 -0.14 28.35
N ARG A 49 -9.52 -1.13 28.58
CA ARG A 49 -9.82 -2.18 27.60
C ARG A 49 -10.50 -1.66 26.34
N GLU A 50 -11.34 -0.63 26.46
CA GLU A 50 -12.08 -0.08 25.32
C GLU A 50 -11.16 0.70 24.37
N PHE A 51 -10.29 1.57 24.91
CA PHE A 51 -9.29 2.27 24.12
C PHE A 51 -8.31 1.31 23.42
N ILE A 52 -7.91 0.26 24.14
CA ILE A 52 -7.04 -0.80 23.62
C ILE A 52 -7.72 -1.57 22.46
N ALA A 53 -8.99 -1.93 22.62
CA ALA A 53 -9.74 -2.60 21.57
C ALA A 53 -9.82 -1.74 20.31
N GLN A 54 -10.01 -0.42 20.46
CA GLN A 54 -10.00 0.51 19.34
C GLN A 54 -8.61 0.59 18.66
N LEU A 55 -7.51 0.67 19.43
CA LEU A 55 -6.15 0.67 18.87
C LEU A 55 -5.79 -0.63 18.14
N ALA A 56 -6.20 -1.78 18.68
CA ALA A 56 -6.01 -3.08 18.03
C ALA A 56 -6.80 -3.14 16.71
N GLN A 57 -8.02 -2.61 16.69
CA GLN A 57 -8.83 -2.51 15.48
C GLN A 57 -8.17 -1.61 14.42
N PHE A 58 -7.68 -0.43 14.82
CA PHE A 58 -6.93 0.46 13.91
C PHE A 58 -5.66 -0.20 13.37
N SER A 59 -4.92 -0.90 14.23
CA SER A 59 -3.69 -1.59 13.82
C SER A 59 -3.94 -2.70 12.81
N THR A 60 -5.04 -3.44 13.01
CA THR A 60 -5.47 -4.48 12.07
C THR A 60 -5.86 -3.87 10.72
N LEU A 61 -6.60 -2.76 10.72
CA LEU A 61 -6.98 -2.05 9.49
C LEU A 61 -5.76 -1.51 8.73
N GLU A 62 -4.80 -0.92 9.43
CA GLU A 62 -3.55 -0.44 8.84
C GLU A 62 -2.74 -1.59 8.24
N GLN A 63 -2.62 -2.72 8.94
CA GLN A 63 -1.91 -3.88 8.43
C GLN A 63 -2.58 -4.47 7.19
N MET A 64 -3.91 -4.50 7.16
CA MET A 64 -4.68 -4.88 5.97
C MET A 64 -4.42 -3.91 4.80
N GLN A 65 -4.36 -2.61 5.07
CA GLN A 65 -4.02 -1.61 4.05
C GLN A 65 -2.59 -1.79 3.50
N ASN A 66 -1.63 -2.09 4.37
CA ASN A 66 -0.25 -2.37 3.99
C ASN A 66 -0.14 -3.65 3.14
N MET A 67 -0.91 -4.68 3.49
CA MET A 67 -1.01 -5.92 2.71
C MET A 67 -1.62 -5.65 1.33
N ASN A 68 -2.74 -4.91 1.26
CA ASN A 68 -3.35 -4.52 -0.02
C ASN A 68 -2.37 -3.73 -0.90
N SER A 69 -1.60 -2.80 -0.32
CA SER A 69 -0.59 -2.04 -1.06
C SER A 69 0.53 -2.94 -1.60
N SER A 70 0.92 -3.96 -0.86
CA SER A 70 1.94 -4.94 -1.27
C SER A 70 1.44 -5.85 -2.38
N ILE A 71 0.20 -6.32 -2.29
CA ILE A 71 -0.46 -7.13 -3.33
C ILE A 71 -0.56 -6.32 -4.63
N ASN A 72 -0.99 -5.06 -4.56
CA ASN A 72 -1.08 -4.20 -5.73
C ASN A 72 0.30 -3.92 -6.35
N ALA A 73 1.35 -3.79 -5.54
CA ALA A 73 2.72 -3.68 -6.03
C ALA A 73 3.12 -4.90 -6.87
N ILE A 74 2.87 -6.10 -6.33
CA ILE A 74 3.19 -7.36 -6.99
C ILE A 74 2.40 -7.48 -8.28
N ARG A 75 1.08 -7.21 -8.26
CA ARG A 75 0.24 -7.22 -9.47
C ARG A 75 0.81 -6.29 -10.53
N ALA A 76 1.11 -5.04 -10.18
CA ALA A 76 1.62 -4.07 -11.13
C ALA A 76 2.97 -4.50 -11.73
N ILE A 77 3.93 -4.94 -10.91
CA ILE A 77 5.24 -5.44 -11.38
C ILE A 77 5.08 -6.62 -12.36
N ASN A 78 4.15 -7.53 -12.10
CA ASN A 78 3.90 -8.68 -12.99
C ASN A 78 3.32 -8.30 -14.35
N LEU A 79 2.78 -7.09 -14.50
CA LEU A 79 2.22 -6.61 -15.76
C LEU A 79 3.26 -5.96 -16.67
N ILE A 80 4.42 -5.55 -16.15
CA ILE A 80 5.49 -4.95 -16.94
C ILE A 80 5.90 -5.89 -18.07
N GLY A 81 5.94 -5.37 -19.30
CA GLY A 81 6.27 -6.13 -20.50
C GLY A 81 5.15 -7.02 -21.03
N LYS A 82 4.02 -7.15 -20.32
CA LYS A 82 2.84 -7.88 -20.80
C LYS A 82 1.93 -6.98 -21.62
N ASN A 83 1.24 -7.57 -22.59
CA ASN A 83 0.13 -6.91 -23.26
C ASN A 83 -1.08 -6.94 -22.34
N ILE A 84 -1.77 -5.82 -22.18
CA ILE A 84 -2.96 -5.72 -21.33
C ILE A 84 -4.12 -5.12 -22.12
N TYR A 85 -5.32 -5.44 -21.66
CA TYR A 85 -6.57 -4.79 -22.04
C TYR A 85 -7.09 -4.03 -20.81
N ALA A 86 -7.26 -2.73 -20.94
CA ALA A 86 -7.79 -1.88 -19.88
C ALA A 86 -8.94 -1.01 -20.38
N THR A 87 -9.86 -0.70 -19.48
CA THR A 87 -10.99 0.19 -19.74
C THR A 87 -10.91 1.36 -18.79
N ILE A 88 -10.64 2.56 -19.30
CA ILE A 88 -10.65 3.78 -18.50
C ILE A 88 -11.92 4.57 -18.79
N THR A 89 -12.59 5.01 -17.73
CA THR A 89 -13.78 5.87 -17.82
C THR A 89 -13.32 7.31 -17.63
N ASP A 90 -13.65 8.17 -18.59
CA ASP A 90 -13.33 9.59 -18.48
C ASP A 90 -14.34 10.35 -17.59
N ASN A 91 -14.04 11.62 -17.32
CA ASN A 91 -14.89 12.51 -16.50
C ASN A 91 -16.30 12.71 -17.07
N ASN A 92 -16.54 12.30 -18.31
CA ASN A 92 -17.82 12.42 -19.01
C ASN A 92 -18.60 11.10 -18.97
N GLY A 93 -18.08 10.07 -18.29
CA GLY A 93 -18.70 8.75 -18.18
C GLY A 93 -18.50 7.87 -19.41
N ASN A 94 -17.68 8.27 -20.37
CA ASN A 94 -17.39 7.45 -21.54
C ASN A 94 -16.22 6.51 -21.24
N SER A 95 -16.44 5.22 -21.49
CA SER A 95 -15.40 4.21 -21.42
C SER A 95 -14.58 4.19 -22.71
N ARG A 96 -13.26 4.28 -22.58
CA ARG A 96 -12.33 4.02 -23.67
C ARG A 96 -11.47 2.81 -23.35
N THR A 97 -11.22 2.00 -24.37
CA THR A 97 -10.37 0.83 -24.26
C THR A 97 -8.94 1.21 -24.65
N VAL A 98 -7.98 0.75 -23.85
CA VAL A 98 -6.56 0.82 -24.16
C VAL A 98 -6.00 -0.60 -24.22
N ILE A 99 -5.31 -0.90 -25.32
CA ILE A 99 -4.63 -2.18 -25.54
C ILE A 99 -3.19 -1.87 -25.87
N GLY A 100 -2.26 -2.53 -25.18
CA GLY A 100 -0.84 -2.39 -25.47
C GLY A 100 0.02 -3.06 -24.42
N LYS A 101 1.32 -2.99 -24.67
CA LYS A 101 2.34 -3.49 -23.75
C LYS A 101 2.57 -2.47 -22.64
N VAL A 102 2.67 -2.95 -21.41
CA VAL A 102 3.08 -2.10 -20.27
C VAL A 102 4.57 -1.84 -20.36
N ASP A 103 4.94 -0.56 -20.45
CA ASP A 103 6.34 -0.14 -20.48
C ASP A 103 6.85 0.25 -19.09
N VAL A 104 6.01 0.92 -18.29
CA VAL A 104 6.39 1.42 -16.96
C VAL A 104 5.27 1.19 -15.95
N VAL A 105 5.67 0.98 -14.69
CA VAL A 105 4.78 0.97 -13.53
C VAL A 105 5.32 1.92 -12.48
N TYR A 106 4.44 2.72 -11.90
CA TYR A 106 4.80 3.62 -10.80
C TYR A 106 3.63 3.80 -9.84
N LYS A 107 3.90 4.40 -8.68
CA LYS A 107 2.91 4.67 -7.64
C LYS A 107 2.75 6.18 -7.46
N GLN A 108 1.52 6.68 -7.53
CA GLN A 108 1.16 8.07 -7.29
C GLN A 108 -0.06 8.14 -6.37
N ASN A 109 -0.02 8.99 -5.35
CA ASN A 109 -1.12 9.18 -4.38
C ASN A 109 -1.65 7.89 -3.72
N GLY A 110 -0.84 6.84 -3.62
CA GLY A 110 -1.25 5.55 -3.04
C GLY A 110 -1.73 4.51 -4.06
N GLU A 111 -2.00 4.92 -5.29
CA GLU A 111 -2.48 4.07 -6.38
C GLU A 111 -1.34 3.72 -7.35
N TYR A 112 -1.44 2.56 -7.97
CA TYR A 112 -0.48 2.11 -8.98
C TYR A 112 -0.99 2.45 -10.37
N PHE A 113 -0.11 3.01 -11.19
CA PHE A 113 -0.36 3.34 -12.59
C PHE A 113 0.58 2.54 -13.49
N LEU A 114 0.06 2.21 -14.67
CA LEU A 114 0.77 1.55 -15.74
C LEU A 114 0.81 2.49 -16.94
N GLU A 115 1.99 2.73 -17.48
CA GLU A 115 2.14 3.46 -18.73
C GLU A 115 2.04 2.47 -19.90
N VAL A 116 1.06 2.68 -20.77
CA VAL A 116 0.82 1.89 -21.98
C VAL A 116 0.67 2.85 -23.15
N ASN A 117 1.57 2.78 -24.13
CA ASN A 117 1.61 3.70 -25.28
C ASN A 117 1.64 5.20 -24.86
N GLY A 118 2.29 5.52 -23.74
CA GLY A 118 2.34 6.88 -23.17
C GLY A 118 1.04 7.34 -22.49
N ILE A 119 0.08 6.44 -22.27
CA ILE A 119 -1.15 6.72 -21.52
C ILE A 119 -1.03 6.06 -20.15
N ASP A 120 -1.28 6.84 -19.11
CA ASP A 120 -1.34 6.36 -17.73
C ASP A 120 -2.68 5.69 -17.44
N ILE A 121 -2.61 4.44 -17.01
CA ILE A 121 -3.76 3.59 -16.72
C ILE A 121 -3.69 3.16 -15.26
N PRO A 122 -4.72 3.41 -14.43
CA PRO A 122 -4.72 2.90 -13.07
C PRO A 122 -4.78 1.37 -13.07
N LEU A 123 -4.10 0.72 -12.12
CA LEU A 123 -4.03 -0.75 -12.01
C LEU A 123 -5.41 -1.41 -11.97
N ASP A 124 -6.38 -0.75 -11.36
CA ASP A 124 -7.75 -1.26 -11.23
C ASP A 124 -8.57 -1.14 -12.53
N ALA A 125 -8.12 -0.36 -13.51
CA ALA A 125 -8.72 -0.31 -14.85
C ALA A 125 -8.28 -1.46 -15.76
N VAL A 126 -7.28 -2.25 -15.37
CA VAL A 126 -6.83 -3.42 -16.13
C VAL A 126 -7.89 -4.51 -16.04
N THR A 127 -8.49 -4.85 -17.18
CA THR A 127 -9.57 -5.85 -17.26
C THR A 127 -9.01 -7.25 -17.58
N ALA A 128 -7.97 -7.34 -18.41
CA ALA A 128 -7.34 -8.60 -18.76
C ALA A 128 -5.87 -8.43 -19.15
N VAL A 129 -5.11 -9.53 -19.02
CA VAL A 129 -3.74 -9.67 -19.53
C VAL A 129 -3.79 -10.55 -20.76
N LEU A 130 -3.19 -10.09 -21.86
CA LEU A 130 -3.09 -10.79 -23.12
C LEU A 130 -1.72 -11.49 -23.18
N GLU A 131 -1.73 -12.78 -23.50
CA GLU A 131 -0.53 -13.60 -23.69
C GLU A 131 0.16 -13.33 -25.03
#